data_AF-A0A8H4UZ81-F1
#
_entry.id   AF-A0A8H4UZ81-F1
#
_cell.length_a   1.000
_cell.length_b   1.000
_cell.length_c   1.000
_cell.angle_alpha   90.00
_cell.angle_beta   90.00
_cell.angle_gamma   90.00
#
_symmetry.space_group_name_H-M   'P 1'
#
loop_
_entity.id
_entity.type
_entity.pdbx_description
1 polymer ?
#
loop_
_entity_poly.entity_id
_entity_poly.type
_entity_poly.pdbx_seq_one_letter_code
_entity_poly.pdbx_strand_id
1 'polypeptide(L)'
;MISIDRSLSETWVFINSPSPQRKENRERVEFLNFQLQNLINNIPTEEFTPLEPALYSPKWLRVGLKLFCRLRVHHIKMLNYVGSFDSIRDLISQPQSARVLVTSAAEAVIIALEMMNNNGGKTSPLLLPSAFKFLLSSLSFILLVVSHYPTQYRAMFSKPFHAAIGMLKKMQGIVKDPSLDICGAIQELQKISEAIQLLPPPPPSSPPPPEESAASFLLADSKHETNNS
;
A
#
# COMPACT_ATOMS: atom_id res chain seq x y z
N MET A 1 22.54 -2.79 3.01
CA MET A 1 21.67 -3.67 2.20
C MET A 1 21.87 -5.13 2.56
N ILE A 2 23.09 -5.69 2.45
CA ILE A 2 23.40 -7.09 2.79
C ILE A 2 22.86 -7.53 4.16
N SER A 3 23.04 -6.72 5.21
CA SER A 3 22.51 -7.06 6.54
C SER A 3 20.98 -7.08 6.59
N ILE A 4 20.30 -6.22 5.82
CA ILE A 4 18.84 -6.20 5.69
C ILE A 4 18.37 -7.43 4.91
N ASP A 5 19.08 -7.81 3.84
CA ASP A 5 18.80 -9.02 3.06
C ASP A 5 18.97 -10.29 3.90
N ARG A 6 19.99 -10.33 4.77
CA ARG A 6 20.21 -11.42 5.73
C ARG A 6 19.07 -11.50 6.74
N SER A 7 18.67 -10.38 7.34
CA SER A 7 17.52 -10.36 8.24
C SER A 7 16.23 -10.83 7.54
N LEU A 8 15.98 -10.41 6.30
CA LEU A 8 14.83 -10.89 5.52
C LEU A 8 14.92 -12.41 5.27
N SER A 9 16.10 -12.93 4.97
CA SER A 9 16.30 -14.37 4.75
C SER A 9 16.01 -15.17 6.03
N GLU A 10 16.47 -14.68 7.19
CA GLU A 10 16.16 -15.27 8.49
C GLU A 10 14.65 -15.19 8.82
N THR A 11 14.00 -14.07 8.52
CA THR A 11 12.53 -13.92 8.58
C THR A 11 11.82 -14.93 7.69
N TRP A 12 12.29 -15.11 6.45
CA TRP A 12 11.67 -16.01 5.49
C TRP A 12 11.77 -17.48 5.90
N VAL A 13 12.94 -17.90 6.39
CA VAL A 13 13.14 -19.23 6.95
C VAL A 13 12.21 -19.44 8.14
N PHE A 14 12.10 -18.44 9.02
CA PHE A 14 11.24 -18.50 10.19
C PHE A 14 9.75 -18.65 9.84
N ILE A 15 9.21 -17.78 8.97
CA ILE A 15 7.79 -17.80 8.57
C ILE A 15 7.41 -19.12 7.89
N ASN A 16 8.34 -19.70 7.12
CA ASN A 16 8.08 -20.93 6.38
C ASN A 16 8.53 -22.21 7.10
N SER A 17 9.06 -22.10 8.33
CA SER A 17 9.44 -23.27 9.12
C SER A 17 8.24 -23.75 9.95
N PRO A 18 7.80 -25.01 9.80
CA PRO A 18 6.76 -25.59 10.64
C PRO A 18 7.34 -25.87 12.04
N SER A 19 7.42 -24.86 12.91
CA SER A 19 7.84 -25.02 14.30
C SER A 19 6.63 -24.89 15.25
N PRO A 20 6.32 -25.90 16.06
CA PRO A 20 5.20 -25.86 17.01
C PRO A 20 5.48 -25.06 18.30
N GLN A 21 6.62 -24.38 18.44
CA GLN A 21 7.03 -23.71 19.68
C GLN A 21 6.73 -22.20 19.72
N ARG A 22 5.51 -21.83 20.13
CA ARG A 22 5.04 -20.42 20.25
C ARG A 22 5.95 -19.50 21.07
N LYS A 23 6.51 -19.97 22.19
CA LYS A 23 7.31 -19.13 23.10
C LYS A 23 8.69 -18.80 22.53
N GLU A 24 9.38 -19.80 21.98
CA GLU A 24 10.66 -19.62 21.28
C GLU A 24 10.49 -18.74 20.04
N ASN A 25 9.37 -18.89 19.33
CA ASN A 25 9.04 -18.09 18.15
C ASN A 25 8.89 -16.59 18.49
N ARG A 26 8.27 -16.26 19.62
CA ARG A 26 8.10 -14.87 20.07
C ARG A 26 9.43 -14.22 20.46
N GLU A 27 10.24 -14.88 21.29
CA GLU A 27 11.56 -14.38 21.70
C GLU A 27 12.48 -14.18 20.49
N ARG A 28 12.42 -15.11 19.52
CA ARG A 28 13.16 -15.00 18.26
C ARG A 28 12.70 -13.84 17.39
N VAL A 29 11.39 -13.57 17.32
CA VAL A 29 10.86 -12.40 16.60
C VAL A 29 11.26 -11.10 17.29
N GLU A 30 11.22 -11.04 18.62
CA GLU A 30 11.68 -9.88 19.39
C GLU A 30 13.17 -9.60 19.12
N PHE A 31 14.00 -10.65 19.09
CA PHE A 31 15.42 -10.55 18.71
C PHE A 31 15.63 -10.08 17.26
N LEU A 32 14.91 -10.64 16.29
CA LEU A 32 14.99 -10.20 14.88
C LEU A 32 14.55 -8.74 14.71
N ASN A 33 13.49 -8.33 15.41
CA ASN A 33 13.02 -6.94 15.40
C ASN A 33 14.02 -5.99 16.06
N PHE A 34 14.67 -6.41 17.15
CA PHE A 34 15.76 -5.66 17.77
C PHE A 34 16.95 -5.48 16.81
N GLN A 35 17.38 -6.56 16.14
CA GLN A 35 18.43 -6.46 15.13
C GLN A 35 18.05 -5.51 13.98
N LEU A 36 16.81 -5.60 13.48
CA LEU A 36 16.31 -4.69 12.44
C LEU A 36 16.27 -3.22 12.88
N GLN A 37 15.91 -2.95 14.14
CA GLN A 37 15.93 -1.60 14.68
C GLN A 37 17.35 -1.06 14.81
N ASN A 38 18.29 -1.88 15.27
CA ASN A 38 19.71 -1.51 15.27
C ASN A 38 20.20 -1.24 13.86
N LEU A 39 19.75 -2.01 12.86
CA LEU A 39 20.09 -1.75 11.47
C LEU A 39 19.57 -0.40 10.99
N ILE A 40 18.34 0.02 11.35
CA ILE A 40 17.80 1.36 11.03
C ILE A 40 18.65 2.45 11.67
N ASN A 41 18.92 2.33 12.97
CA ASN A 41 19.64 3.35 13.74
C ASN A 41 21.09 3.53 13.26
N ASN A 42 21.67 2.47 12.70
CA ASN A 42 23.01 2.46 12.15
C ASN A 42 23.06 2.71 10.63
N ILE A 43 21.94 3.01 9.95
CA ILE A 43 22.00 3.48 8.56
C ILE A 43 22.71 4.84 8.59
N PRO A 44 23.90 4.98 7.97
CA PRO A 44 24.65 6.22 8.02
C PRO A 44 23.76 7.38 7.55
N THR A 45 23.58 8.36 8.44
CA THR A 45 22.85 9.60 8.12
C THR A 45 23.65 10.44 7.13
N GLU A 46 24.97 10.28 7.20
CA GLU A 46 25.97 10.95 6.40
C GLU A 46 26.63 9.89 5.51
N GLU A 47 26.52 10.13 4.21
CA GLU A 47 27.34 9.54 3.15
C GLU A 47 27.00 8.12 2.64
N PHE A 48 26.21 8.10 1.56
CA PHE A 48 26.64 7.33 0.38
C PHE A 48 27.78 8.13 -0.27
N THR A 49 28.98 8.11 0.32
CA THR A 49 30.15 8.74 -0.30
C THR A 49 30.49 7.92 -1.54
N PRO A 50 30.59 8.55 -2.72
CA PRO A 50 31.04 7.84 -3.90
C PRO A 50 32.45 7.30 -3.64
N LEU A 51 32.73 6.07 -4.07
CA LEU A 51 34.08 5.50 -4.08
C LEU A 51 35.04 6.34 -4.94
N GLU A 52 34.51 7.08 -5.91
CA GLU A 52 35.24 8.04 -6.75
C GLU A 52 34.76 9.48 -6.54
N PRO A 53 35.65 10.44 -6.20
CA PRO A 53 35.32 11.85 -5.97
C PRO A 53 34.63 12.55 -7.16
N ALA A 54 34.71 12.00 -8.37
CA ALA A 54 34.19 12.61 -9.59
C ALA A 54 32.68 12.39 -9.83
N LEU A 55 32.03 11.48 -9.09
CA LEU A 55 30.63 11.09 -9.33
C LEU A 55 29.77 11.36 -8.09
N TYR A 56 29.47 12.63 -7.82
CA TYR A 56 28.49 12.97 -6.79
C TYR A 56 27.12 12.39 -7.16
N SER A 57 26.66 11.38 -6.40
CA SER A 57 25.30 10.87 -6.53
C SER A 57 24.31 12.01 -6.32
N PRO A 58 23.30 12.18 -7.21
CA PRO A 58 22.28 13.19 -7.04
C PRO A 58 21.62 13.09 -5.66
N LYS A 59 21.34 14.24 -5.02
CA LYS A 59 20.70 14.30 -3.70
C LYS A 59 19.40 13.49 -3.66
N TRP A 60 18.62 13.53 -4.73
CA TRP A 60 17.35 12.80 -4.82
C TRP A 60 17.53 11.28 -4.73
N LEU A 61 18.61 10.75 -5.31
CA LEU A 61 18.90 9.31 -5.28
C LEU A 61 19.32 8.87 -3.88
N ARG A 62 20.18 9.66 -3.20
CA ARG A 62 20.60 9.39 -1.82
C ARG A 62 19.42 9.39 -0.84
N VAL A 63 18.56 10.40 -0.95
CA VAL A 63 17.33 10.50 -0.12
C VAL A 63 16.38 9.35 -0.43
N GLY A 64 16.17 9.04 -1.72
CA GLY A 64 15.32 7.93 -2.15
C GLY A 64 15.79 6.57 -1.62
N LEU A 65 17.10 6.29 -1.69
CA LEU A 65 17.70 5.07 -1.14
C LEU A 65 17.52 4.98 0.38
N LYS A 66 17.71 6.08 1.11
CA LYS A 66 17.50 6.11 2.56
C LYS A 66 16.05 5.77 2.92
N LEU A 67 15.09 6.38 2.22
CA LEU A 67 13.66 6.11 2.43
C LEU A 67 13.30 4.67 2.04
N PHE A 68 13.86 4.16 0.96
CA PHE A 68 13.68 2.77 0.55
C PHE A 68 14.18 1.79 1.61
N CYS A 69 15.37 2.01 2.18
CA CYS A 69 15.89 1.18 3.26
C CYS A 69 14.96 1.20 4.48
N ARG A 70 14.48 2.38 4.89
CA ARG A 70 13.51 2.50 5.99
C ARG A 70 12.22 1.74 5.68
N LEU A 71 11.65 1.95 4.51
CA LEU A 71 10.43 1.26 4.06
C LEU A 71 10.60 -0.27 4.10
N ARG A 72 11.73 -0.76 3.61
CA ARG A 72 12.06 -2.19 3.61
C ARG A 72 12.15 -2.75 5.02
N VAL A 73 12.75 -2.04 5.96
CA VAL A 73 12.81 -2.53 7.35
C VAL A 73 11.42 -2.58 7.98
N HIS A 74 10.57 -1.58 7.78
CA HIS A 74 9.19 -1.64 8.26
C HIS A 74 8.42 -2.83 7.67
N HIS A 75 8.64 -3.13 6.38
CA HIS A 75 8.06 -4.32 5.76
C HIS A 75 8.51 -5.61 6.45
N ILE A 76 9.81 -5.80 6.69
CA ILE A 76 10.34 -6.99 7.38
C ILE A 76 9.80 -7.07 8.82
N LYS A 77 9.71 -5.94 9.53
CA LYS A 77 9.13 -5.90 10.89
C LYS A 77 7.68 -6.36 10.90
N MET A 78 6.86 -5.93 9.93
CA MET A 78 5.49 -6.42 9.81
C MET A 78 5.44 -7.92 9.53
N LEU A 79 6.30 -8.43 8.65
CA LEU A 79 6.38 -9.87 8.36
C LEU A 79 6.78 -10.69 9.58
N ASN A 80 7.83 -10.27 10.30
CA ASN A 80 8.24 -10.88 11.57
C ASN A 80 7.09 -10.87 12.58
N TYR A 81 6.42 -9.73 12.69
CA TYR A 81 5.32 -9.57 13.63
C TYR A 81 4.17 -10.52 13.31
N VAL A 82 3.74 -10.61 12.06
CA VAL A 82 2.71 -11.56 11.61
C VAL A 82 3.16 -13.00 11.84
N GLY A 83 4.41 -13.32 11.50
CA GLY A 83 4.97 -14.66 11.71
C GLY A 83 5.12 -15.07 13.18
N SER A 84 5.04 -14.14 14.13
CA SER A 84 5.04 -14.46 15.57
C SER A 84 3.72 -15.05 16.07
N PHE A 85 2.67 -15.04 15.24
CA PHE A 85 1.37 -15.60 15.54
C PHE A 85 1.12 -16.84 14.69
N ASP A 86 0.48 -17.85 15.27
CA ASP A 86 0.11 -19.08 14.56
C ASP A 86 -0.85 -18.85 13.41
N SER A 87 -1.67 -17.80 13.52
CA SER A 87 -2.59 -17.40 12.47
C SER A 87 -2.83 -15.90 12.47
N ILE A 88 -3.24 -15.38 11.31
CA ILE A 88 -3.73 -13.99 11.21
C ILE A 88 -4.93 -13.77 12.13
N ARG A 89 -5.78 -14.79 12.34
CA ARG A 89 -6.92 -14.71 13.25
C ARG A 89 -6.46 -14.49 14.69
N ASP A 90 -5.43 -15.20 15.14
CA ASP A 90 -4.86 -15.07 16.49
C ASP A 90 -4.32 -13.64 16.70
N LEU A 91 -3.58 -13.11 15.72
CA LEU A 91 -3.08 -11.73 15.74
C LEU A 91 -4.22 -10.72 15.88
N ILE A 92 -5.21 -10.83 15.00
CA ILE A 92 -6.31 -9.87 14.92
C ILE A 92 -7.26 -10.00 16.12
N SER A 93 -7.38 -11.16 16.76
CA SER A 93 -8.17 -11.33 17.98
C SER A 93 -7.65 -10.51 19.17
N GLN A 94 -6.40 -10.04 19.11
CA GLN A 94 -5.73 -9.28 20.16
C GLN A 94 -5.67 -7.79 19.78
N PRO A 95 -6.46 -6.90 20.41
CA PRO A 95 -6.55 -5.50 20.00
C PRO A 95 -5.22 -4.74 20.03
N GLN A 96 -4.38 -5.01 21.03
CA GLN A 96 -3.05 -4.38 21.12
C GLN A 96 -2.14 -4.83 19.97
N SER A 97 -2.24 -6.10 19.58
CA SER A 97 -1.43 -6.64 18.50
C SER A 97 -1.88 -6.11 17.14
N ALA A 98 -3.18 -6.06 16.89
CA ALA A 98 -3.75 -5.41 15.72
C ALA A 98 -3.35 -3.92 15.64
N ARG A 99 -3.33 -3.22 16.78
CA ARG A 99 -2.86 -1.82 16.86
C ARG A 99 -1.39 -1.68 16.43
N VAL A 100 -0.51 -2.53 16.95
CA VAL A 100 0.93 -2.49 16.58
C VAL A 100 1.11 -2.72 15.08
N LEU A 101 0.41 -3.71 14.51
CA LEU A 101 0.47 -4.01 13.08
C LEU A 101 0.01 -2.81 12.23
N VAL A 102 -1.16 -2.23 12.54
CA VAL A 102 -1.71 -1.12 11.74
C VAL A 102 -0.88 0.16 11.87
N THR A 103 -0.31 0.44 13.06
CA THR A 103 0.61 1.56 13.23
C THR A 103 1.87 1.39 12.37
N SER A 104 2.49 0.20 12.40
CA SER A 104 3.66 -0.07 11.55
C SER A 104 3.33 0.00 10.05
N ALA A 105 2.13 -0.45 9.65
CA ALA A 105 1.67 -0.36 8.27
C ALA A 105 1.46 1.10 7.83
N ALA A 106 0.87 1.92 8.70
CA ALA A 106 0.68 3.34 8.43
C ALA A 106 2.01 4.10 8.30
N GLU A 107 3.00 3.80 9.15
CA GLU A 107 4.35 4.36 9.04
C GLU A 107 5.00 4.00 7.69
N ALA A 108 4.87 2.75 7.26
CA ALA A 108 5.36 2.31 5.95
C ALA A 108 4.67 3.06 4.79
N VAL A 109 3.35 3.28 4.87
CA VAL A 109 2.62 4.10 3.88
C VAL A 109 3.17 5.52 3.82
N ILE A 110 3.40 6.16 4.97
CA ILE A 110 3.95 7.51 5.04
C ILE A 110 5.33 7.57 4.37
N ILE A 111 6.23 6.64 4.70
CA ILE A 111 7.58 6.58 4.12
C ILE A 111 7.50 6.34 2.60
N ALA A 112 6.62 5.46 2.13
CA ALA A 112 6.44 5.19 0.71
C ALA A 112 5.93 6.42 -0.05
N LEU A 113 4.93 7.11 0.52
CA LEU A 113 4.42 8.37 -0.04
C LEU A 113 5.48 9.46 -0.06
N GLU A 114 6.28 9.58 1.00
CA GLU A 114 7.40 10.53 1.06
C GLU A 114 8.43 10.21 -0.03
N MET A 115 8.79 8.94 -0.20
CA MET A 115 9.73 8.49 -1.22
C MET A 115 9.25 8.78 -2.66
N MET A 116 7.95 8.59 -2.93
CA MET A 116 7.35 8.79 -4.25
C MET A 116 7.03 10.27 -4.55
N ASN A 117 6.83 11.11 -3.52
CA ASN A 117 6.58 12.55 -3.69
C ASN A 117 7.86 13.39 -3.65
N ASN A 118 8.92 12.91 -3.01
CA ASN A 118 10.15 13.67 -2.82
C ASN A 118 10.81 14.07 -4.16
N ASN A 119 11.48 15.23 -4.15
CA ASN A 119 12.26 15.77 -5.27
C ASN A 119 11.49 15.89 -6.60
N GLY A 120 10.22 16.27 -6.55
CA GLY A 120 9.38 16.45 -7.73
C GLY A 120 8.93 15.14 -8.38
N GLY A 121 8.81 14.06 -7.59
CA GLY A 121 8.41 12.74 -8.09
C GLY A 121 9.55 11.94 -8.73
N LYS A 122 10.81 12.36 -8.53
CA LYS A 122 11.98 11.64 -9.01
C LYS A 122 12.31 10.49 -8.05
N THR A 123 11.86 9.30 -8.40
CA THR A 123 12.22 8.05 -7.73
C THR A 123 13.00 7.15 -8.68
N SER A 124 13.99 6.43 -8.16
CA SER A 124 14.76 5.50 -8.98
C SER A 124 13.85 4.38 -9.52
N PRO A 125 13.79 4.16 -10.85
CA PRO A 125 12.97 3.10 -11.43
C PRO A 125 13.38 1.70 -10.96
N LEU A 126 14.61 1.52 -10.46
CA LEU A 126 15.08 0.26 -9.88
C LEU A 126 14.48 -0.03 -8.50
N LEU A 127 14.04 1.00 -7.77
CA LEU A 127 13.47 0.84 -6.43
C LEU A 127 11.94 0.77 -6.45
N LEU A 128 11.33 1.36 -7.48
CA LEU A 128 9.87 1.50 -7.59
C LEU A 128 9.10 0.17 -7.50
N PRO A 129 9.48 -0.92 -8.21
CA PRO A 129 8.74 -2.18 -8.14
C PRO A 129 8.63 -2.72 -6.70
N SER A 130 9.75 -2.75 -5.98
CA SER A 130 9.79 -3.22 -4.59
C SER A 130 9.03 -2.30 -3.65
N ALA A 131 9.15 -0.98 -3.82
CA ALA A 131 8.39 -0.02 -3.02
C ALA A 131 6.88 -0.14 -3.23
N PHE A 132 6.44 -0.45 -4.45
CA PHE A 132 5.04 -0.76 -4.77
C PHE A 132 4.56 -2.01 -4.02
N LYS A 133 5.34 -3.10 -4.05
CA LYS A 133 5.01 -4.34 -3.31
C LYS A 133 4.87 -4.06 -1.81
N PHE A 134 5.80 -3.28 -1.25
CA PHE A 134 5.75 -2.91 0.17
C PHE A 134 4.53 -2.03 0.47
N LEU A 135 4.21 -1.05 -0.37
CA LEU A 135 3.05 -0.20 -0.20
C LEU A 135 1.73 -0.99 -0.28
N LEU A 136 1.57 -1.86 -1.28
CA LEU A 136 0.41 -2.73 -1.43
C LEU A 136 0.24 -3.65 -0.20
N SER A 137 1.34 -4.22 0.30
CA SER A 137 1.34 -5.03 1.51
C SER A 137 0.89 -4.23 2.74
N SER A 138 1.42 -3.01 2.93
CA SER A 138 1.00 -2.12 4.01
C SER A 138 -0.48 -1.77 3.95
N LEU A 139 -0.99 -1.43 2.76
CA LEU A 139 -2.42 -1.15 2.58
C LEU A 139 -3.29 -2.37 2.88
N SER A 140 -2.83 -3.56 2.52
CA SER A 140 -3.51 -4.82 2.85
C SER A 140 -3.64 -5.03 4.37
N PHE A 141 -2.56 -4.76 5.13
CA PHE A 141 -2.61 -4.84 6.59
C PHE A 141 -3.52 -3.77 7.22
N ILE A 142 -3.57 -2.57 6.64
CA ILE A 142 -4.52 -1.54 7.09
C ILE A 142 -5.96 -2.02 6.88
N LEU A 143 -6.29 -2.52 5.69
CA LEU A 143 -7.64 -3.04 5.41
C LEU A 143 -8.01 -4.20 6.32
N LEU A 144 -7.08 -5.11 6.56
CA LEU A 144 -7.27 -6.22 7.49
C LEU A 144 -7.62 -5.71 8.89
N VAL A 145 -6.85 -4.77 9.46
CA VAL A 145 -7.16 -4.29 10.81
C VAL A 145 -8.44 -3.46 10.86
N VAL A 146 -8.69 -2.62 9.85
CA VAL A 146 -9.91 -1.80 9.76
C VAL A 146 -11.17 -2.66 9.59
N SER A 147 -11.11 -3.78 8.85
CA SER A 147 -12.28 -4.66 8.67
C SER A 147 -12.75 -5.29 9.98
N HIS A 148 -11.81 -5.56 10.89
CA HIS A 148 -12.11 -6.14 12.20
C HIS A 148 -12.39 -5.10 13.29
N TYR A 149 -11.86 -3.88 13.15
CA TYR A 149 -12.01 -2.79 14.13
C TYR A 149 -12.42 -1.46 13.47
N PRO A 150 -13.55 -1.42 12.74
CA PRO A 150 -13.90 -0.27 11.90
C PRO A 150 -14.18 1.00 12.71
N THR A 151 -14.83 0.88 13.88
CA THR A 151 -15.16 2.02 14.75
C THR A 151 -13.93 2.75 15.28
N GLN A 152 -12.82 2.03 15.44
CA GLN A 152 -11.58 2.58 16.00
C GLN A 152 -10.69 3.20 14.93
N TYR A 153 -10.61 2.57 13.75
CA TYR A 153 -9.54 2.86 12.79
C TYR A 153 -10.00 3.43 11.46
N ARG A 154 -11.30 3.35 11.10
CA ARG A 154 -11.80 3.82 9.80
C ARG A 154 -11.48 5.29 9.54
N ALA A 155 -11.85 6.17 10.46
CA ALA A 155 -11.63 7.61 10.32
C ALA A 155 -10.14 7.97 10.25
N MET A 156 -9.31 7.26 11.01
CA MET A 156 -7.87 7.50 11.08
C MET A 156 -7.16 7.17 9.76
N PHE A 157 -7.56 6.07 9.11
CA PHE A 157 -6.84 5.58 7.92
C PHE A 157 -7.51 5.89 6.58
N SER A 158 -8.74 6.43 6.57
CA SER A 158 -9.44 6.75 5.31
C SER A 158 -8.62 7.68 4.39
N LYS A 159 -8.14 8.82 4.92
CA LYS A 159 -7.36 9.79 4.14
C LYS A 159 -5.97 9.26 3.73
N PRO A 160 -5.16 8.67 4.63
CA PRO A 160 -3.89 8.05 4.24
C PRO A 160 -4.04 6.95 3.18
N PHE A 161 -5.05 6.10 3.32
CA PHE A 161 -5.34 5.02 2.37
C PHE A 161 -5.71 5.60 0.99
N HIS A 162 -6.58 6.60 0.95
CA HIS A 162 -6.96 7.26 -0.29
C HIS A 162 -5.75 7.91 -1.01
N ALA A 163 -4.89 8.60 -0.25
CA ALA A 163 -3.67 9.21 -0.80
C ALA A 163 -2.71 8.15 -1.38
N ALA A 164 -2.56 7.01 -0.70
CA ALA A 164 -1.74 5.91 -1.17
C ALA A 164 -2.28 5.25 -2.44
N ILE A 165 -3.59 5.01 -2.52
CA ILE A 165 -4.24 4.49 -3.74
C ILE A 165 -4.08 5.47 -4.90
N GLY A 166 -4.28 6.78 -4.66
CA GLY A 166 -4.06 7.81 -5.67
C GLY A 166 -2.62 7.81 -6.20
N MET A 167 -1.64 7.66 -5.30
CA MET A 167 -0.23 7.55 -5.68
C MET A 167 0.05 6.30 -6.53
N LEU A 168 -0.45 5.14 -6.11
CA LEU A 168 -0.30 3.88 -6.85
C LEU A 168 -0.86 4.00 -8.27
N LYS A 169 -2.07 4.56 -8.42
CA LYS A 169 -2.69 4.80 -9.74
C LYS A 169 -1.87 5.74 -10.62
N LYS A 170 -1.32 6.82 -10.05
CA LYS A 170 -0.48 7.77 -10.78
C LYS A 170 0.80 7.12 -11.30
N MET A 171 1.40 6.24 -10.50
CA MET A 171 2.73 5.69 -10.75
C MET A 171 2.69 4.29 -11.43
N GLN A 172 1.52 3.64 -11.54
CA GLN A 172 1.40 2.27 -12.06
C GLN A 172 1.93 2.10 -13.50
N GLY A 173 1.80 3.11 -14.36
CA GLY A 173 2.30 3.07 -15.74
C GLY A 173 3.83 3.15 -15.86
N ILE A 174 4.52 3.55 -14.79
CA ILE A 174 5.97 3.68 -14.73
C ILE A 174 6.60 2.35 -14.30
N VAL A 175 5.89 1.57 -13.48
CA VAL A 175 6.38 0.30 -12.95
C VAL A 175 6.08 -0.82 -13.94
N LYS A 176 7.13 -1.33 -14.60
CA LYS A 176 7.04 -2.52 -15.44
C LYS A 176 7.58 -3.72 -14.67
N ASP A 177 6.69 -4.42 -13.97
CA ASP A 177 7.00 -5.69 -13.30
C ASP A 177 6.01 -6.76 -13.76
N PRO A 178 6.42 -7.74 -14.58
CA PRO A 178 5.53 -8.78 -15.09
C PRO A 178 5.04 -9.73 -14.00
N SER A 179 5.71 -9.77 -12.84
CA SER A 179 5.30 -10.58 -11.69
C SER A 179 4.23 -9.90 -10.82
N LEU A 180 3.88 -8.64 -11.11
CA LEU A 180 3.00 -7.84 -10.28
C LEU A 180 1.85 -7.25 -11.10
N ASP A 181 0.65 -7.82 -10.95
CA ASP A 181 -0.57 -7.19 -11.43
C ASP A 181 -0.97 -6.03 -10.50
N ILE A 182 -0.32 -4.88 -10.71
CA ILE A 182 -0.55 -3.66 -9.93
C ILE A 182 -1.99 -3.18 -10.09
N CYS A 183 -2.53 -3.23 -11.30
CA CYS A 183 -3.87 -2.77 -11.60
C CYS A 183 -4.92 -3.62 -10.89
N GLY A 184 -4.82 -4.95 -11.00
CA GLY A 184 -5.69 -5.87 -10.28
C GLY A 184 -5.59 -5.70 -8.78
N ALA A 185 -4.37 -5.60 -8.23
CA ALA A 185 -4.16 -5.37 -6.81
C ALA A 185 -4.81 -4.07 -6.31
N ILE A 186 -4.67 -2.96 -7.04
CA ILE A 186 -5.33 -1.70 -6.70
C ILE A 186 -6.85 -1.86 -6.72
N GLN A 187 -7.41 -2.51 -7.75
CA GLN A 187 -8.85 -2.73 -7.84
C GLN A 187 -9.39 -3.55 -6.66
N GLU A 188 -8.71 -4.63 -6.28
CA GLU A 188 -9.11 -5.44 -5.13
C GLU A 188 -9.03 -4.67 -3.81
N LEU A 189 -7.94 -3.91 -3.59
CA LEU A 189 -7.82 -3.04 -2.42
C LEU A 189 -8.97 -2.01 -2.35
N GLN A 190 -9.36 -1.45 -3.49
CA GLN A 190 -10.49 -0.52 -3.55
C GLN A 190 -11.82 -1.20 -3.24
N LYS A 191 -12.12 -2.34 -3.85
CA LYS A 191 -13.35 -3.12 -3.58
C LYS A 191 -13.48 -3.45 -2.10
N ILE A 192 -12.40 -3.94 -1.48
CA ILE A 192 -12.37 -4.24 -0.05
C ILE A 192 -12.58 -2.97 0.77
N SER A 193 -11.92 -1.87 0.40
CA SER A 193 -12.06 -0.58 1.11
C SER A 193 -13.48 -0.01 1.05
N GLU A 194 -14.20 -0.23 -0.05
CA GLU A 194 -15.60 0.15 -0.22
C GLU A 194 -16.52 -0.75 0.63
N ALA A 195 -16.28 -2.06 0.61
CA ALA A 195 -17.05 -3.01 1.42
C ALA A 195 -16.96 -2.72 2.92
N ILE A 196 -15.79 -2.29 3.41
CA ILE A 196 -15.60 -1.90 4.82
C ILE A 196 -15.92 -0.42 5.09
N GLN A 197 -16.39 0.32 4.07
CA GLN A 197 -16.71 1.75 4.09
C GLN A 197 -15.53 2.62 4.58
N LEU A 198 -14.29 2.22 4.25
CA LEU A 198 -13.08 3.01 4.52
C LEU A 198 -12.96 4.17 3.53
N LEU A 199 -13.35 3.94 2.28
CA LEU A 199 -13.56 5.01 1.30
C LEU A 199 -15.05 5.38 1.28
N PRO A 200 -15.38 6.67 1.07
CA PRO A 200 -16.75 7.02 0.72
C PRO A 200 -17.15 6.26 -0.55
N PRO A 201 -18.41 5.80 -0.66
CA PRO A 201 -18.87 5.12 -1.86
C PRO A 201 -18.60 6.02 -3.08
N PRO A 202 -18.24 5.44 -4.23
CA PRO A 202 -18.11 6.22 -5.45
C PRO A 202 -19.43 6.98 -5.70
N PRO A 203 -19.37 8.23 -6.23
CA PRO A 203 -20.58 8.91 -6.62
C PRO A 203 -21.37 8.00 -7.57
N PRO A 204 -22.71 7.93 -7.44
CA PRO A 204 -23.52 7.10 -8.32
C PRO A 204 -23.17 7.46 -9.77
N SER A 205 -22.87 6.44 -10.58
CA SER A 205 -22.68 6.62 -12.01
C SER A 205 -23.90 7.37 -12.54
N SER A 206 -23.65 8.52 -13.18
CA SER A 206 -24.67 9.36 -13.79
C SER A 206 -25.68 8.48 -14.52
N PRO A 207 -26.99 8.69 -14.37
CA PRO A 207 -27.96 7.94 -15.14
C PRO A 207 -27.60 8.07 -16.63
N PRO A 208 -27.71 6.99 -17.42
CA PRO A 208 -27.51 7.09 -18.85
C PRO A 208 -28.40 8.22 -19.39
N PRO A 209 -27.92 9.00 -20.37
CA PRO A 209 -28.74 10.06 -20.95
C PRO A 209 -30.06 9.45 -21.39
N PRO A 210 -31.19 10.14 -21.16
CA PRO A 210 -32.49 9.60 -21.53
C PRO A 210 -32.43 9.25 -23.01
N GLU A 211 -32.67 7.97 -23.32
CA GLU A 211 -32.99 7.55 -24.68
C GLU A 211 -34.11 8.47 -25.15
N GLU A 212 -33.84 9.26 -26.21
CA GLU A 212 -34.87 10.02 -26.90
C GLU A 212 -35.96 9.03 -27.29
N SER A 213 -37.03 9.04 -26.49
CA SER A 213 -38.22 8.26 -26.74
C SER A 213 -38.70 8.60 -28.14
N ALA A 214 -38.62 7.61 -29.03
CA ALA A 214 -39.15 7.64 -30.39
C ALA A 214 -40.68 7.92 -30.45
N ALA A 215 -41.33 8.19 -29.31
CA ALA A 215 -42.72 8.57 -29.21
C ALA A 215 -43.00 10.05 -29.55
N SER A 216 -41.99 10.90 -29.71
CA SER A 216 -42.20 12.32 -30.08
C SER A 216 -42.28 12.60 -31.59
N PHE A 217 -42.14 11.58 -32.45
CA PHE A 217 -42.19 11.73 -33.91
C PHE A 217 -43.55 11.39 -34.57
N LEU A 218 -44.59 11.03 -33.79
CA LEU A 218 -45.91 10.65 -34.31
C LEU A 218 -47.05 11.64 -34.05
N LEU A 219 -46.74 12.90 -33.67
CA LEU A 219 -47.77 13.93 -33.41
C LEU A 219 -47.69 15.17 -34.31
N ALA A 220 -46.93 15.11 -35.41
CA ALA A 220 -46.80 16.21 -36.36
C ALA A 220 -47.45 15.94 -37.74
N ASP A 221 -48.33 14.94 -37.86
CA ASP A 221 -48.93 14.57 -39.15
C ASP A 221 -50.47 14.39 -39.10
N SER A 222 -51.15 15.31 -38.40
CA SER A 222 -52.63 15.33 -38.39
C SER A 222 -53.20 16.75 -38.23
N LYS A 223 -52.73 17.70 -39.03
CA LYS A 223 -53.46 18.96 -39.31
C LYS A 223 -53.21 19.44 -40.74
N HIS A 224 -53.69 18.67 -41.71
CA HIS A 224 -54.01 19.20 -43.03
C HIS A 224 -55.25 18.49 -43.54
N GLU A 225 -56.42 19.06 -43.26
CA GLU A 225 -57.61 18.94 -44.11
C GLU A 225 -58.71 19.89 -43.58
N THR A 226 -59.56 20.34 -44.50
CA THR A 226 -60.69 21.27 -44.36
C THR A 226 -60.37 22.76 -44.28
N ASN A 227 -60.20 23.39 -45.46
CA ASN A 227 -61.12 24.46 -45.84
C ASN A 227 -61.18 24.59 -47.38
N ASN A 228 -62.31 24.15 -47.94
CA ASN A 228 -62.74 24.41 -49.31
C ASN A 228 -64.10 25.12 -49.21
N SER A 229 -64.24 26.18 -50.01
CA SER A 229 -65.39 27.10 -50.19
C SER A 229 -65.40 28.35 -49.30
#